data_AF-A0A401TC66-F1
#
_entry.id   AF-A0A401TC66-F1
#
_cell.length_a   1.000
_cell.length_b   1.000
_cell.length_c   1.000
_cell.angle_alpha   90.00
_cell.angle_beta   90.00
_cell.angle_gamma   90.00
#
_symmetry.space_group_name_H-M   'P 1'
#
loop_
_entity.id
_entity.type
_entity.pdbx_description
1 polymer ?
#
loop_
_entity_poly.entity_id
_entity_poly.type
_entity_poly.pdbx_seq_one_letter_code
_entity_poly.pdbx_strand_id
1 'polypeptide(L)' 'MADSLVALGLGAWLSEQSERLGIRQPTPVQQHCIPAILR' A
#
# COMPACT_ATOMS: atom_id res chain seq x y z
N MET A 1 9.55 7.10 9.16
CA MET A 1 8.75 5.87 9.34
C MET A 1 8.47 5.35 7.95
N ALA A 2 8.73 4.08 7.64
CA ALA A 2 8.49 3.57 6.30
C ALA A 2 7.00 3.27 6.15
N ASP A 3 6.30 4.05 5.33
CA ASP A 3 4.91 3.77 5.01
C ASP A 3 4.86 2.50 4.18
N SER A 4 4.09 1.50 4.59
CA SER A 4 3.88 0.25 3.86
C SER A 4 2.48 0.21 3.26
N LEU A 5 2.26 -0.59 2.22
CA LEU A 5 0.92 -0.76 1.64
C LEU A 5 -0.07 -1.33 2.67
N VAL A 6 0.38 -2.21 3.57
CA VAL A 6 -0.40 -2.71 4.71
C VAL A 6 -0.82 -1.56 5.63
N ALA A 7 0.09 -0.62 5.93
CA ALA A 7 -0.21 0.54 6.76
C ALA A 7 -1.25 1.48 6.13
N LEU A 8 -1.42 1.43 4.81
CA LEU A 8 -2.48 2.17 4.08
C LEU A 8 -3.84 1.45 4.06
N GLY A 9 -3.94 0.27 4.68
CA GLY A 9 -5.20 -0.49 4.77
C GLY A 9 -5.39 -1.54 3.67
N LEU A 10 -4.37 -1.79 2.82
CA LEU A 10 -4.45 -2.89 1.86
C LEU A 10 -4.45 -4.24 2.56
N GLY A 11 -5.28 -5.17 2.07
CA GLY A 11 -5.33 -6.54 2.58
C GLY A 11 -3.98 -7.25 2.46
N ALA A 12 -3.74 -8.22 3.35
CA ALA A 12 -2.46 -8.93 3.45
C ALA A 12 -2.05 -9.60 2.14
N TRP A 13 -2.97 -10.28 1.46
CA TRP A 13 -2.70 -10.96 0.19
C TRP A 13 -2.25 -9.99 -0.91
N LEU A 14 -2.89 -8.83 -1.03
CA LEU A 14 -2.56 -7.83 -2.06
C LEU A 14 -1.25 -7.10 -1.75
N SER A 15 -0.95 -6.89 -0.47
CA SER A 15 0.34 -6.35 -0.04
C SER A 15 1.48 -7.30 -0.40
N GLU A 16 1.32 -8.60 -0.17
CA GLU A 16 2.30 -9.63 -0.58
C GLU A 16 2.51 -9.65 -2.09
N GLN A 17 1.43 -9.58 -2.89
CA GLN A 17 1.57 -9.54 -4.35
C GLN A 17 2.30 -8.28 -4.82
N SER A 18 2.07 -7.14 -4.18
CA SER A 18 2.74 -5.88 -4.48
C SER A 18 4.25 -5.98 -4.26
N GLU A 19 4.68 -6.63 -3.17
CA GLU A 19 6.10 -6.89 -2.89
C GLU A 19 6.75 -7.77 -3.97
N ARG A 20 6.06 -8.82 -4.43
CA ARG A 20 6.54 -9.72 -5.49
C ARG A 20 6.74 -9.00 -6.83
N LEU A 21 5.99 -7.93 -7.06
CA LEU A 21 6.12 -7.03 -8.21
C LEU A 21 7.17 -5.92 -8.00
N GLY A 22 7.84 -5.90 -6.85
CA GLY A 22 8.85 -4.88 -6.51
C GLY A 22 8.26 -3.58 -5.95
N ILE A 23 6.96 -3.51 -5.68
CA ILE A 23 6.29 -2.36 -5.08
C ILE A 23 6.43 -2.44 -3.56
N ARG A 24 7.57 -1.95 -3.05
CA ARG A 24 7.94 -2.06 -1.62
C ARG A 24 7.48 -0.88 -0.77
N GLN A 25 7.29 0.28 -1.39
CA GLN A 25 6.81 1.48 -0.73
C GLN A 25 5.71 2.12 -1.56
N PRO A 26 4.63 2.60 -0.92
CA PRO A 26 3.61 3.35 -1.61
C PRO A 26 4.20 4.66 -2.11
N THR A 27 3.86 4.99 -3.35
CA THR A 27 4.11 6.30 -3.93
C THR A 27 3.32 7.39 -3.19
N PRO A 28 3.71 8.68 -3.29
CA PRO A 28 2.99 9.77 -2.64
C PRO A 28 1.48 9.80 -3.00
N VAL A 29 1.14 9.52 -4.26
CA VAL A 29 -0.26 9.45 -4.68
C VAL A 29 -1.01 8.29 -4.01
N GLN A 30 -0.36 7.14 -3.83
CA GLN A 30 -0.94 5.98 -3.15
C GLN A 30 -1.16 6.25 -1.66
N GLN A 31 -0.22 6.91 -0.98
CA GLN A 31 -0.36 7.32 0.43
C GLN A 31 -1.59 8.19 0.66
N HIS A 32 -1.92 9.06 -0.30
CA HIS A 32 -3.07 9.95 -0.22
C HIS A 32 -4.38 9.26 -0.64
N CYS A 33 -4.36 8.50 -1.74
CA CYS A 33 -5.58 7.97 -2.35
C CYS A 33 -6.04 6.63 -1.77
N ILE A 34 -5.13 5.73 -1.41
CA ILE A 34 -5.49 4.38 -0.93
C ILE A 34 -6.34 4.45 0.35
N PRO A 35 -5.94 5.21 1.40
CA PRO A 35 -6.76 5.30 2.61
C PRO A 35 -8.12 5.98 2.39
N ALA A 36 -8.27 6.78 1.33
CA ALA A 36 -9.51 7.47 1.02
C ALA A 36 -10.52 6.56 0.31
N ILE A 37 -10.06 5.71 -0.62
CA ILE A 37 -10.93 4.83 -1.42
C ILE A 37 -11.37 3.56 -0.68
N LEU A 38 -10.61 3.13 0.32
CA LEU A 38 -10.92 1.94 1.12
C LEU A 38 -11.93 2.21 2.25
N ARG A 39 -12.54 3.39 2.30
CA ARG A 39 -13.61 3.75 3.25
C ARG A 39 -14.99 3.42 2.71
#